data_AF-A0A0F7FW63-F1
#
_entry.id   AF-A0A0F7FW63-F1
#
_cell.length_a   1.000
_cell.length_b   1.000
_cell.length_c   1.000
_cell.angle_alpha   90.00
_cell.angle_beta   90.00
_cell.angle_gamma   90.00
#
_symmetry.space_group_name_H-M   'P 1'
#
loop_
_entity.id
_entity.type
_entity.pdbx_description
1 polymer ?
#
loop_
_entity_poly.entity_id
_entity_poly.type
_entity_poly.pdbx_seq_one_letter_code
_entity_poly.pdbx_strand_id
1 'polypeptide(L)'
;MSTRLSRTYALDLTTQGPPYPPSEIMNEDGDFVVLGMLNHASGERSWGAAIVSAASELPPFGEQVPYTIVRELAPDGAGDEDMVLYTLPLPLPCTNYPMVFAPEQRPEAGREVRPSYPLHRAPIPDLRPEDGPKVTEPITYGQWLRARGELEVTQSADRRSADFRMRCEGLIPNSLYTVMSLRAHDLDPAGPTRPGPLGVPNVFVTDAKGAADYGATLPNPFPADPGGNRIVNVIVLWMSYQTSYGGAIGWYGLGGDIHAQLKLKSLAFHEFATQP
;
A
#
# COMPACT_ATOMS: atom_id res chain seq x y z
N MET A 1 -13.55 -23.23 28.34
CA MET A 1 -13.74 -21.97 27.59
C MET A 1 -12.50 -21.75 26.75
N SER A 2 -12.58 -21.92 25.43
CA SER A 2 -11.44 -21.64 24.54
C SER A 2 -11.22 -20.13 24.52
N THR A 3 -10.08 -19.67 25.02
CA THR A 3 -9.71 -18.26 25.04
C THR A 3 -9.56 -17.75 23.61
N ARG A 4 -10.24 -16.65 23.27
CA ARG A 4 -10.02 -15.94 22.00
C ARG A 4 -8.57 -15.45 21.96
N LEU A 5 -7.86 -15.78 20.89
CA LEU A 5 -6.52 -15.26 20.64
C LEU A 5 -6.66 -13.88 19.99
N SER A 6 -6.09 -12.84 20.59
CA SER A 6 -6.03 -11.49 20.03
C SER A 6 -4.59 -10.97 20.09
N ARG A 7 -4.19 -10.19 19.08
CA ARG A 7 -2.92 -9.47 19.04
C ARG A 7 -3.05 -8.14 18.31
N THR A 8 -2.35 -7.14 18.82
CA THR A 8 -2.24 -5.81 18.22
C THR A 8 -0.86 -5.65 17.56
N TYR A 9 -0.85 -5.02 16.39
CA TYR A 9 0.33 -4.70 15.60
C TYR A 9 0.35 -3.20 15.31
N ALA A 10 1.51 -2.56 15.47
CA ALA A 10 1.73 -1.21 14.94
C ALA A 10 1.99 -1.29 13.44
N LEU A 11 1.38 -0.40 12.67
CA LEU A 11 1.67 -0.22 11.25
C LEU A 11 2.75 0.85 11.08
N ASP A 12 3.70 0.58 10.20
CA ASP A 12 4.81 1.47 9.89
C ASP A 12 4.51 2.30 8.65
N LEU A 13 4.98 3.54 8.66
CA LEU A 13 4.97 4.44 7.51
C LEU A 13 5.70 3.81 6.33
N THR A 14 5.11 3.94 5.16
CA THR A 14 5.73 3.49 3.92
C THR A 14 5.28 4.34 2.74
N THR A 15 5.99 4.22 1.63
CA THR A 15 5.53 4.55 0.28
C THR A 15 5.64 3.33 -0.63
N GLN A 16 5.94 2.15 -0.07
CA GLN A 16 6.39 0.96 -0.78
C GLN A 16 5.47 -0.23 -0.46
N GLY A 17 4.67 -0.67 -1.43
CA GLY A 17 3.96 -1.95 -1.38
C GLY A 17 4.92 -3.13 -1.56
N PRO A 18 5.19 -3.60 -2.79
CA PRO A 18 6.25 -4.55 -3.11
C PRO A 18 7.62 -3.85 -3.16
N PRO A 19 8.73 -4.61 -3.24
CA PRO A 19 10.07 -4.03 -3.46
C PRO A 19 10.25 -3.34 -4.82
N TYR A 20 9.40 -3.62 -5.81
CA TYR A 20 9.46 -3.04 -7.16
C TYR A 20 8.06 -2.65 -7.64
N PRO A 21 7.82 -1.40 -8.06
CA PRO A 21 8.79 -0.29 -8.05
C PRO A 21 9.35 0.03 -6.65
N PRO A 22 10.52 0.67 -6.55
CA PRO A 22 11.11 1.02 -5.25
C PRO A 22 10.14 1.78 -4.34
N SER A 23 9.23 2.56 -4.94
CA SER A 23 8.15 3.28 -4.27
C SER A 23 6.93 3.42 -5.19
N GLU A 24 5.77 3.61 -4.57
CA GLU A 24 4.50 4.01 -5.17
C GLU A 24 4.34 5.53 -5.26
N ILE A 25 5.39 6.28 -4.91
CA ILE A 25 5.44 7.74 -4.90
C ILE A 25 6.72 8.24 -5.56
N MET A 26 6.58 9.30 -6.35
CA MET A 26 7.69 10.05 -6.92
C MET A 26 7.74 11.49 -6.39
N ASN A 27 8.88 12.17 -6.59
CA ASN A 27 9.00 13.61 -6.47
C ASN A 27 8.77 14.30 -7.85
N GLU A 28 8.92 15.62 -7.90
CA GLU A 28 8.76 16.39 -9.15
C GLU A 28 9.79 16.05 -10.23
N ASP A 29 10.98 15.61 -9.84
CA ASP A 29 12.05 15.20 -10.76
C ASP A 29 11.81 13.81 -11.38
N GLY A 30 10.78 13.09 -10.91
CA GLY A 30 10.46 11.74 -11.36
C GLY A 30 11.28 10.64 -10.67
N ASP A 31 11.99 10.95 -9.59
CA ASP A 31 12.67 9.95 -8.77
C ASP A 31 11.73 9.41 -7.68
N PHE A 32 11.95 8.15 -7.28
CA PHE A 32 11.16 7.48 -6.26
C PHE A 32 11.45 8.05 -4.87
N VAL A 33 10.41 8.43 -4.14
CA VAL A 33 10.48 8.78 -2.72
C VAL A 33 10.23 7.52 -1.92
N VAL A 34 11.27 6.83 -1.48
CA VAL A 34 11.17 5.55 -0.78
C VAL A 34 11.10 5.77 0.73
N LEU A 35 10.05 5.26 1.35
CA LEU A 35 9.91 4.99 2.77
C LEU A 35 9.63 3.49 2.91
N GLY A 36 10.61 2.72 3.35
CA GLY A 36 10.46 1.27 3.32
C GLY A 36 11.79 0.54 3.36
N MET A 37 11.81 -0.67 2.79
CA MET A 37 13.01 -1.47 2.74
C MET A 37 13.93 -0.97 1.62
N LEU A 38 15.12 -0.51 1.99
CA LEU A 38 16.18 -0.08 1.07
C LEU A 38 17.11 -1.26 0.79
N ASN A 39 17.38 -1.51 -0.50
CA ASN A 39 18.36 -2.50 -0.94
C ASN A 39 19.68 -1.77 -1.23
N HIS A 40 20.68 -1.92 -0.36
CA HIS A 40 21.94 -1.19 -0.46
C HIS A 40 22.95 -1.91 -1.37
N ALA A 41 23.89 -1.15 -1.94
CA ALA A 41 24.98 -1.70 -2.77
C ALA A 41 25.90 -2.67 -2.00
N SER A 42 25.95 -2.57 -0.67
CA SER A 42 26.65 -3.52 0.20
C SER A 42 25.99 -4.90 0.26
N GLY A 43 24.76 -5.05 -0.26
CA GLY A 43 23.90 -6.22 -0.08
C GLY A 43 23.08 -6.18 1.22
N GLU A 44 23.26 -5.16 2.05
CA GLU A 44 22.45 -4.95 3.24
C GLU A 44 21.03 -4.49 2.86
N ARG A 45 20.04 -4.92 3.66
CA ARG A 45 18.66 -4.44 3.58
C ARG A 45 18.25 -3.84 4.90
N SER A 46 17.80 -2.59 4.86
CA SER A 46 17.38 -1.87 6.06
C SER A 46 16.14 -1.02 5.79
N TRP A 47 15.31 -0.84 6.82
CA TRP A 47 14.17 0.06 6.72
C TRP A 47 14.64 1.50 6.88
N GLY A 48 14.32 2.35 5.90
CA GLY A 48 14.81 3.72 5.87
C GLY A 48 14.04 4.60 4.89
N ALA A 49 14.62 5.77 4.61
CA ALA A 49 14.05 6.80 3.77
C ALA A 49 15.11 7.30 2.77
N ALA A 50 14.78 7.35 1.48
CA ALA A 50 15.71 7.78 0.44
C ALA A 50 15.01 8.27 -0.83
N ILE A 51 15.71 9.11 -1.60
CA ILE A 51 15.40 9.34 -3.00
C ILE A 51 16.15 8.28 -3.83
N VAL A 52 15.40 7.52 -4.61
CA VAL A 52 15.92 6.43 -5.46
C VAL A 52 15.65 6.75 -6.92
N SER A 53 16.67 6.60 -7.75
CA SER A 53 16.54 6.95 -9.16
C SER A 53 15.52 6.07 -9.88
N ALA A 54 14.72 6.68 -10.77
CA ALA A 54 13.87 5.95 -11.71
C ALA A 54 14.64 5.10 -12.73
N ALA A 55 15.97 5.25 -12.80
CA ALA A 55 16.85 4.40 -13.60
C ALA A 55 17.42 3.20 -12.81
N SER A 56 16.91 2.93 -11.60
CA SER A 56 17.32 1.76 -10.83
C SER A 56 17.08 0.46 -11.60
N GLU A 57 18.00 -0.49 -11.44
CA GLU A 57 17.91 -1.79 -12.10
C GLU A 57 16.62 -2.52 -11.71
N LEU A 58 15.97 -3.11 -12.71
CA LEU A 58 14.75 -3.87 -12.56
C LEU A 58 15.04 -5.37 -12.70
N PRO A 59 15.06 -6.13 -11.59
CA PRO A 59 15.29 -7.57 -11.65
C PRO A 59 14.00 -8.31 -12.01
N PRO A 60 14.09 -9.61 -12.37
CA PRO A 60 12.92 -10.48 -12.44
C PRO A 60 12.06 -10.45 -11.17
N PHE A 61 10.77 -10.75 -11.30
CA PHE A 61 9.87 -10.83 -10.15
C PHE A 61 10.35 -11.89 -9.14
N GLY A 62 10.38 -11.53 -7.86
CA GLY A 62 10.90 -12.37 -6.78
C GLY A 62 12.39 -12.18 -6.48
N GLU A 63 13.13 -11.53 -7.38
CA GLU A 63 14.52 -11.17 -7.17
C GLU A 63 14.67 -9.73 -6.66
N GLN A 64 15.84 -9.43 -6.08
CA GLN A 64 16.16 -8.11 -5.54
C GLN A 64 17.60 -7.76 -5.84
N VAL A 65 17.80 -6.54 -6.33
CA VAL A 65 19.12 -5.94 -6.59
C VAL A 65 19.22 -4.60 -5.86
N PRO A 66 20.44 -4.08 -5.64
CA PRO A 66 20.62 -2.77 -5.04
C PRO A 66 19.89 -1.67 -5.81
N TYR A 67 19.32 -0.72 -5.07
CA TYR A 67 18.77 0.50 -5.66
C TYR A 67 19.87 1.51 -5.97
N THR A 68 19.64 2.33 -7.00
CA THR A 68 20.46 3.53 -7.24
C THR A 68 19.96 4.65 -6.33
N ILE A 69 20.45 4.67 -5.09
CA ILE A 69 20.13 5.72 -4.10
C ILE A 69 20.80 7.03 -4.52
N VAL A 70 20.01 8.06 -4.78
CA VAL A 70 20.48 9.42 -5.12
C VAL A 70 20.93 10.13 -3.85
N ARG A 71 20.11 10.06 -2.80
CA ARG A 71 20.42 10.55 -1.46
C ARG A 71 19.50 9.92 -0.43
N GLU A 72 19.95 9.87 0.82
CA GLU A 72 19.12 9.49 1.95
C GLU A 72 18.26 10.68 2.41
N LEU A 73 17.10 10.37 2.99
CA LEU A 73 16.18 11.33 3.60
C LEU A 73 16.28 11.22 5.13
N ALA A 74 16.10 12.35 5.82
CA ALA A 74 15.99 12.32 7.27
C ALA A 74 14.75 11.51 7.70
N PRO A 75 14.83 10.67 8.76
CA PRO A 75 13.70 9.84 9.20
C PRO A 75 12.46 10.63 9.62
N ASP A 76 12.64 11.86 10.11
CA ASP A 76 11.59 12.81 10.48
C ASP A 76 11.18 13.74 9.34
N GLY A 77 11.87 13.63 8.19
CA GLY A 77 11.66 14.46 7.00
C GLY A 77 12.33 15.83 7.04
N ALA A 78 13.19 16.10 8.03
CA ALA A 78 13.90 17.37 8.14
C ALA A 78 14.61 17.77 6.84
N GLY A 79 14.23 18.92 6.28
CA GLY A 79 14.77 19.49 5.04
C GLY A 79 14.00 19.11 3.77
N ASP A 80 13.03 18.21 3.86
CA ASP A 80 12.23 17.69 2.74
C ASP A 80 10.72 17.73 3.02
N GLU A 81 10.28 18.39 4.10
CA GLU A 81 8.89 18.36 4.57
C GLU A 81 7.89 18.92 3.53
N ASP A 82 8.32 19.90 2.75
CA ASP A 82 7.52 20.57 1.73
C ASP A 82 7.61 19.91 0.35
N MET A 83 8.38 18.83 0.21
CA MET A 83 8.49 18.09 -1.05
C MET A 83 7.12 17.57 -1.48
N VAL A 84 6.60 18.07 -2.59
CA VAL A 84 5.33 17.63 -3.17
C VAL A 84 5.49 16.21 -3.70
N LEU A 85 4.53 15.35 -3.38
CA LEU A 85 4.50 13.96 -3.79
C LEU A 85 3.69 13.79 -5.07
N TYR A 86 4.10 12.82 -5.89
CA TYR A 86 3.57 12.54 -7.22
C TYR A 86 3.21 11.07 -7.38
N THR A 87 2.22 10.80 -8.24
CA THR A 87 1.92 9.43 -8.72
C THR A 87 3.06 8.91 -9.61
N LEU A 88 3.07 7.62 -9.90
CA LEU A 88 3.88 7.08 -10.99
C LEU A 88 3.17 7.35 -12.33
N PRO A 89 3.93 7.53 -13.44
CA PRO A 89 3.36 7.53 -14.78
C PRO A 89 2.92 6.11 -15.19
N LEU A 90 2.17 6.01 -16.30
CA LEU A 90 1.94 4.71 -16.97
C LEU A 90 2.63 4.68 -18.34
N PRO A 91 3.27 3.55 -18.70
CA PRO A 91 3.45 2.33 -17.90
C PRO A 91 4.31 2.56 -16.64
N LEU A 92 4.06 1.79 -15.58
CA LEU A 92 4.74 1.97 -14.30
C LEU A 92 6.26 1.75 -14.47
N PRO A 93 7.10 2.72 -14.08
CA PRO A 93 8.55 2.58 -14.15
C PRO A 93 9.05 1.59 -13.10
N CYS A 94 10.12 0.86 -13.41
CA CYS A 94 10.76 -0.11 -12.50
C CYS A 94 9.80 -1.11 -11.83
N THR A 95 8.68 -1.46 -12.47
CA THR A 95 7.78 -2.51 -11.97
C THR A 95 8.15 -3.86 -12.57
N ASN A 96 8.34 -4.87 -11.71
CA ASN A 96 8.41 -6.26 -12.14
C ASN A 96 7.15 -7.02 -11.72
N TYR A 97 6.14 -6.31 -11.24
CA TYR A 97 4.89 -6.91 -10.79
C TYR A 97 3.97 -7.14 -12.00
N PRO A 98 3.71 -8.38 -12.43
CA PRO A 98 3.05 -8.65 -13.71
C PRO A 98 1.51 -8.52 -13.65
N MET A 99 0.96 -8.13 -12.50
CA MET A 99 -0.45 -8.33 -12.20
C MET A 99 -1.32 -7.10 -12.47
N VAL A 100 -2.47 -7.34 -13.11
CA VAL A 100 -3.55 -6.36 -13.25
C VAL A 100 -4.41 -6.40 -11.99
N PHE A 101 -4.66 -5.23 -11.39
CA PHE A 101 -5.38 -5.14 -10.12
C PHE A 101 -6.91 -5.21 -10.27
N ALA A 102 -7.46 -4.86 -11.44
CA ALA A 102 -8.90 -4.93 -11.73
C ALA A 102 -9.21 -5.61 -13.08
N PRO A 103 -8.78 -6.86 -13.33
CA PRO A 103 -8.91 -7.54 -14.62
C PRO A 103 -10.35 -7.62 -15.16
N GLU A 104 -11.36 -7.74 -14.29
CA GLU A 104 -12.77 -7.77 -14.70
C GLU A 104 -13.30 -6.39 -15.15
N GLN A 105 -12.73 -5.30 -14.61
CA GLN A 105 -13.21 -3.93 -14.86
C GLN A 105 -12.36 -3.21 -15.92
N ARG A 106 -11.04 -3.46 -15.89
CA ARG A 106 -10.00 -2.81 -16.69
C ARG A 106 -8.94 -3.85 -17.13
N PRO A 107 -9.30 -4.82 -17.99
CA PRO A 107 -8.35 -5.85 -18.45
C PRO A 107 -7.14 -5.28 -19.18
N GLU A 108 -7.28 -4.10 -19.79
CA GLU A 108 -6.24 -3.46 -20.61
C GLU A 108 -5.50 -2.31 -19.89
N ALA A 109 -5.60 -2.21 -18.55
CA ALA A 109 -4.99 -1.12 -17.78
C ALA A 109 -3.48 -0.96 -18.05
N GLY A 110 -2.78 -2.06 -18.32
CA GLY A 110 -1.34 -2.05 -18.65
C GLY A 110 -0.98 -1.46 -20.02
N ARG A 111 -1.97 -1.15 -20.87
CA ARG A 111 -1.76 -0.49 -22.17
C ARG A 111 -1.99 1.02 -22.12
N GLU A 112 -2.54 1.54 -21.03
CA GLU A 112 -2.78 2.96 -20.89
C GLU A 112 -1.47 3.73 -20.69
N VAL A 113 -1.39 4.93 -21.27
CA VAL A 113 -0.25 5.83 -21.15
C VAL A 113 -0.73 7.11 -20.51
N ARG A 114 -0.06 7.52 -19.44
CA ARG A 114 -0.38 8.78 -18.75
C ARG A 114 0.84 9.36 -18.06
N PRO A 115 0.92 10.68 -17.90
CA PRO A 115 1.99 11.31 -17.14
C PRO A 115 1.84 11.03 -15.64
N SER A 116 2.90 11.33 -14.90
CA SER A 116 2.84 11.48 -13.46
C SER A 116 2.06 12.76 -13.11
N TYR A 117 1.30 12.73 -12.02
CA TYR A 117 0.57 13.88 -11.50
C TYR A 117 1.00 14.17 -10.06
N PRO A 118 1.09 15.45 -9.63
CA PRO A 118 1.09 15.76 -8.21
C PRO A 118 -0.14 15.10 -7.57
N LEU A 119 0.01 14.44 -6.42
CA LEU A 119 -1.06 13.62 -5.83
C LEU A 119 -2.39 14.40 -5.68
N HIS A 120 -2.32 15.66 -5.26
CA HIS A 120 -3.47 16.55 -5.09
C HIS A 120 -4.16 17.01 -6.40
N ARG A 121 -3.59 16.65 -7.55
CA ARG A 121 -4.08 16.95 -8.90
C ARG A 121 -4.27 15.69 -9.75
N ALA A 122 -4.23 14.51 -9.13
CA ALA A 122 -4.55 13.27 -9.82
C ALA A 122 -5.96 13.39 -10.44
N PRO A 123 -6.15 13.01 -11.72
CA PRO A 123 -7.39 13.28 -12.42
C PRO A 123 -8.51 12.38 -11.89
N ILE A 124 -9.65 12.98 -11.54
CA ILE A 124 -10.86 12.25 -11.17
C ILE A 124 -11.79 12.29 -12.38
N PRO A 125 -12.10 11.15 -13.02
CA PRO A 125 -12.99 11.12 -14.18
C PRO A 125 -14.34 11.79 -13.88
N ASP A 126 -14.84 12.57 -14.84
CA ASP A 126 -16.12 13.27 -14.78
C ASP A 126 -16.27 14.33 -13.66
N LEU A 127 -15.18 14.67 -12.96
CA LEU A 127 -15.19 15.70 -11.93
C LEU A 127 -15.27 17.11 -12.52
N ARG A 128 -16.14 17.94 -11.93
CA ARG A 128 -16.26 19.37 -12.22
C ARG A 128 -15.89 20.20 -10.99
N PRO A 129 -15.51 21.49 -11.16
CA PRO A 129 -15.21 22.35 -10.01
C PRO A 129 -16.35 22.45 -8.99
N GLU A 130 -17.60 22.50 -9.44
CA GLU A 130 -18.79 22.57 -8.58
C GLU A 130 -19.07 21.29 -7.78
N ASP A 131 -18.46 20.16 -8.14
CA ASP A 131 -18.58 18.90 -7.40
C ASP A 131 -17.78 18.92 -6.08
N GLY A 132 -16.89 19.91 -5.90
CA GLY A 132 -16.23 20.21 -4.64
C GLY A 132 -15.22 19.15 -4.20
N PRO A 133 -14.09 18.97 -4.93
CA PRO A 133 -13.05 18.02 -4.54
C PRO A 133 -12.54 18.31 -3.13
N LYS A 134 -12.35 17.25 -2.33
CA LYS A 134 -11.91 17.36 -0.93
C LYS A 134 -10.41 17.57 -0.77
N VAL A 135 -9.62 17.06 -1.72
CA VAL A 135 -8.17 17.22 -1.76
C VAL A 135 -7.84 18.23 -2.84
N THR A 136 -7.37 19.41 -2.42
CA THR A 136 -7.01 20.51 -3.32
C THR A 136 -5.62 21.08 -3.03
N GLU A 137 -5.11 20.89 -1.81
CA GLU A 137 -3.80 21.37 -1.39
C GLU A 137 -2.71 20.35 -1.70
N PRO A 138 -1.47 20.79 -1.98
CA PRO A 138 -0.34 19.89 -2.19
C PRO A 138 -0.18 18.87 -1.07
N ILE A 139 -0.11 17.59 -1.44
CA ILE A 139 0.27 16.52 -0.52
C ILE A 139 1.79 16.45 -0.50
N THR A 140 2.37 16.74 0.66
CA THR A 140 3.82 16.76 0.84
C THR A 140 4.33 15.55 1.61
N TYR A 141 5.64 15.33 1.54
CA TYR A 141 6.34 14.32 2.32
C TYR A 141 6.11 14.51 3.83
N GLY A 142 6.19 15.75 4.34
CA GLY A 142 5.92 16.07 5.73
C GLY A 142 4.48 15.77 6.17
N GLN A 143 3.51 15.89 5.26
CA GLN A 143 2.13 15.45 5.52
C GLN A 143 2.05 13.92 5.58
N TRP A 144 2.72 13.22 4.65
CA TRP A 144 2.72 11.77 4.57
C TRP A 144 3.24 11.10 5.85
N LEU A 145 4.31 11.67 6.43
CA LEU A 145 4.97 11.19 7.66
C LEU A 145 4.13 11.32 8.93
N ARG A 146 2.99 12.00 8.90
CA ARG A 146 2.10 12.15 10.07
C ARG A 146 1.30 10.89 10.38
N ALA A 147 1.13 10.01 9.40
CA ALA A 147 0.27 8.84 9.52
C ALA A 147 0.76 7.86 10.60
N ARG A 148 -0.17 7.38 11.40
CA ARG A 148 0.02 6.29 12.37
C ARG A 148 -1.15 5.34 12.27
N GLY A 149 -0.92 4.06 12.57
CA GLY A 149 -2.00 3.09 12.62
C GLY A 149 -1.71 1.90 13.50
N GLU A 150 -2.76 1.34 14.06
CA GLU A 150 -2.76 0.11 14.84
C GLU A 150 -3.75 -0.87 14.24
N LEU A 151 -3.37 -2.15 14.17
CA LEU A 151 -4.20 -3.25 13.71
C LEU A 151 -4.35 -4.29 14.83
N GLU A 152 -5.56 -4.49 15.31
CA GLU A 152 -5.93 -5.61 16.17
C GLU A 152 -6.48 -6.76 15.31
N VAL A 153 -5.96 -7.97 15.53
CA VAL A 153 -6.47 -9.20 14.92
C VAL A 153 -6.97 -10.11 16.03
N THR A 154 -8.25 -10.49 15.97
CA THR A 154 -8.87 -11.43 16.92
C THR A 154 -9.37 -12.66 16.20
N GLN A 155 -8.87 -13.83 16.58
CA GLN A 155 -9.37 -15.10 16.08
C GLN A 155 -10.63 -15.53 16.83
N SER A 156 -11.64 -15.97 16.07
CA SER A 156 -12.87 -16.58 16.59
C SER A 156 -12.58 -17.83 17.44
N ALA A 157 -13.43 -18.09 18.44
CA ALA A 157 -13.24 -19.21 19.36
C ALA A 157 -13.33 -20.59 18.68
N ASP A 158 -14.07 -20.69 17.57
CA ASP A 158 -14.18 -21.88 16.73
C ASP A 158 -13.07 -21.97 15.66
N ARG A 159 -12.20 -20.95 15.59
CA ARG A 159 -11.08 -20.83 14.65
C ARG A 159 -11.50 -20.83 13.18
N ARG A 160 -12.76 -20.47 12.86
CA ARG A 160 -13.26 -20.42 11.48
C ARG A 160 -13.06 -19.08 10.81
N SER A 161 -12.96 -18.01 11.60
CA SER A 161 -12.79 -16.65 11.13
C SER A 161 -11.79 -15.85 11.98
N ALA A 162 -11.40 -14.68 11.48
CA ALA A 162 -10.75 -13.66 12.31
C ALA A 162 -11.33 -12.28 12.01
N ASP A 163 -11.42 -11.47 13.05
CA ASP A 163 -11.78 -10.06 13.01
C ASP A 163 -10.50 -9.23 12.94
N PHE A 164 -10.47 -8.27 12.02
CA PHE A 164 -9.44 -7.27 11.85
C PHE A 164 -10.05 -5.92 12.21
N ARG A 165 -9.45 -5.18 13.13
CA ARG A 165 -9.87 -3.83 13.50
C ARG A 165 -8.68 -2.90 13.46
N MET A 166 -8.85 -1.80 12.75
CA MET A 166 -7.78 -0.84 12.51
C MET A 166 -8.21 0.54 12.99
N ARG A 167 -7.26 1.24 13.62
CA ARG A 167 -7.38 2.65 13.97
C ARG A 167 -6.22 3.39 13.35
N CYS A 168 -6.52 4.48 12.66
CA CYS A 168 -5.52 5.31 12.01
C CYS A 168 -5.72 6.78 12.38
N GLU A 169 -4.62 7.51 12.45
CA GLU A 169 -4.58 8.95 12.68
C GLU A 169 -3.49 9.61 11.83
N GLY A 170 -3.61 10.91 11.60
CA GLY A 170 -2.62 11.67 10.82
C GLY A 170 -2.51 11.23 9.36
N LEU A 171 -3.49 10.48 8.84
CA LEU A 171 -3.63 10.18 7.42
C LEU A 171 -3.91 11.45 6.61
N ILE A 172 -3.93 11.37 5.28
CA ILE A 172 -4.39 12.47 4.43
C ILE A 172 -5.85 12.79 4.81
N PRO A 173 -6.19 14.05 5.19
CA PRO A 173 -7.54 14.40 5.61
C PRO A 173 -8.59 14.26 4.50
N ASN A 174 -9.84 14.04 4.90
CA ASN A 174 -11.01 13.98 4.01
C ASN A 174 -10.82 13.11 2.76
N SER A 175 -10.11 11.99 2.91
CA SER A 175 -9.61 11.19 1.80
C SER A 175 -10.10 9.76 1.84
N LEU A 176 -10.28 9.18 0.66
CA LEU A 176 -10.60 7.78 0.48
C LEU A 176 -9.35 6.89 0.59
N TYR A 177 -9.47 5.84 1.38
CA TYR A 177 -8.47 4.78 1.52
C TYR A 177 -9.08 3.42 1.20
N THR A 178 -8.24 2.50 0.73
CA THR A 178 -8.55 1.06 0.64
C THR A 178 -7.59 0.26 1.50
N VAL A 179 -8.07 -0.86 2.04
CA VAL A 179 -7.27 -1.81 2.83
C VAL A 179 -7.08 -3.09 2.02
N MET A 180 -5.82 -3.43 1.76
CA MET A 180 -5.40 -4.62 1.04
C MET A 180 -4.88 -5.68 2.00
N SER A 181 -5.20 -6.94 1.74
CA SER A 181 -4.52 -8.08 2.34
C SER A 181 -3.50 -8.66 1.36
N LEU A 182 -2.24 -8.77 1.79
CA LEU A 182 -1.22 -9.52 1.08
C LEU A 182 -1.23 -10.96 1.59
N ARG A 183 -1.29 -11.92 0.66
CA ARG A 183 -1.27 -13.34 0.96
C ARG A 183 0.05 -13.98 0.52
N ALA A 184 0.35 -15.14 1.10
CA ALA A 184 1.61 -15.84 0.86
C ALA A 184 1.88 -16.10 -0.63
N HIS A 185 0.87 -16.50 -1.40
CA HIS A 185 1.02 -16.80 -2.82
C HIS A 185 1.07 -15.53 -3.68
N ASP A 186 0.75 -14.35 -3.16
CA ASP A 186 0.92 -13.09 -3.91
C ASP A 186 2.40 -12.75 -4.12
N LEU A 187 3.29 -13.43 -3.37
CA LEU A 187 4.74 -13.29 -3.43
C LEU A 187 5.41 -14.49 -4.10
N ASP A 188 4.67 -15.48 -4.61
CA ASP A 188 5.23 -16.67 -5.27
C ASP A 188 5.66 -16.33 -6.70
N PRO A 189 6.97 -16.38 -7.04
CA PRO A 189 7.43 -16.09 -8.40
C PRO A 189 6.96 -17.10 -9.44
N ALA A 190 6.65 -18.35 -9.04
CA ALA A 190 6.24 -19.41 -9.96
C ALA A 190 4.76 -19.30 -10.39
N GLY A 191 3.94 -18.56 -9.64
CA GLY A 191 2.51 -18.44 -9.91
C GLY A 191 1.84 -17.43 -8.97
N PRO A 192 2.14 -16.13 -9.10
CA PRO A 192 1.65 -15.14 -8.15
C PRO A 192 0.13 -15.04 -8.18
N THR A 193 -0.49 -14.97 -7.01
CA THR A 193 -1.90 -14.57 -6.89
C THR A 193 -2.02 -13.05 -6.81
N ARG A 194 -3.16 -12.51 -7.26
CA ARG A 194 -3.43 -11.07 -7.17
C ARG A 194 -3.80 -10.71 -5.73
N PRO A 195 -3.15 -9.69 -5.11
CA PRO A 195 -3.57 -9.17 -3.82
C PRO A 195 -5.04 -8.77 -3.80
N GLY A 196 -5.69 -9.08 -2.69
CA GLY A 196 -7.13 -8.89 -2.52
C GLY A 196 -7.46 -7.81 -1.49
N PRO A 197 -8.73 -7.37 -1.47
CA PRO A 197 -9.24 -6.50 -0.42
C PRO A 197 -9.23 -7.22 0.94
N LEU A 198 -8.98 -6.50 2.03
CA LEU A 198 -9.17 -7.04 3.39
C LEU A 198 -10.66 -7.06 3.75
N GLY A 199 -11.44 -7.94 3.14
CA GLY A 199 -12.90 -7.97 3.29
C GLY A 199 -13.59 -6.92 2.42
N VAL A 200 -14.93 -6.99 2.31
CA VAL A 200 -15.71 -6.05 1.49
C VAL A 200 -16.89 -5.53 2.34
N PRO A 201 -17.10 -4.20 2.45
CA PRO A 201 -16.31 -3.13 1.84
C PRO A 201 -14.87 -3.02 2.41
N ASN A 202 -13.94 -2.66 1.53
CA ASN A 202 -12.50 -2.53 1.81
C ASN A 202 -12.04 -1.09 1.98
N VAL A 203 -12.98 -0.14 2.03
CA VAL A 203 -12.66 1.28 2.01
C VAL A 203 -13.11 1.98 3.29
N PHE A 204 -12.41 3.05 3.62
CA PHE A 204 -12.83 4.03 4.62
C PHE A 204 -12.48 5.45 4.14
N VAL A 205 -13.13 6.44 4.76
CA VAL A 205 -12.84 7.86 4.50
C VAL A 205 -12.35 8.49 5.80
N THR A 206 -11.27 9.25 5.72
CA THR A 206 -10.72 9.98 6.87
C THR A 206 -11.51 11.25 7.15
N ASP A 207 -11.52 11.66 8.42
CA ASP A 207 -12.07 12.96 8.80
C ASP A 207 -11.12 14.13 8.46
N ALA A 208 -11.50 15.35 8.86
CA ALA A 208 -10.70 16.56 8.63
C ALA A 208 -9.36 16.59 9.37
N LYS A 209 -9.13 15.67 10.32
CA LYS A 209 -7.86 15.50 11.06
C LYS A 209 -7.05 14.31 10.55
N GLY A 210 -7.54 13.58 9.55
CA GLY A 210 -6.89 12.36 9.07
C GLY A 210 -7.13 11.15 9.98
N ALA A 211 -8.19 11.14 10.78
CA ALA A 211 -8.55 10.01 11.63
C ALA A 211 -9.56 9.09 10.92
N ALA A 212 -9.44 7.77 11.15
CA ALA A 212 -10.38 6.77 10.66
C ALA A 212 -10.34 5.46 11.48
N ASP A 213 -11.47 4.76 11.51
CA ASP A 213 -11.58 3.38 11.96
C ASP A 213 -11.98 2.48 10.78
N TYR A 214 -11.42 1.27 10.72
CA TYR A 214 -11.79 0.26 9.74
C TYR A 214 -11.94 -1.11 10.40
N GLY A 215 -12.83 -1.96 9.88
CA GLY A 215 -12.98 -3.32 10.38
C GLY A 215 -13.50 -4.29 9.34
N ALA A 216 -13.02 -5.53 9.41
CA ALA A 216 -13.44 -6.62 8.55
C ALA A 216 -13.37 -7.96 9.28
N THR A 217 -14.33 -8.85 8.99
CA THR A 217 -14.30 -10.25 9.45
C THR A 217 -14.11 -11.14 8.24
N LEU A 218 -13.02 -11.91 8.22
CA LEU A 218 -12.72 -12.81 7.11
C LEU A 218 -12.94 -14.27 7.52
N PRO A 219 -13.53 -15.10 6.63
CA PRO A 219 -13.53 -16.54 6.80
C PRO A 219 -12.15 -17.11 6.45
N ASN A 220 -11.65 -18.01 7.30
CA ASN A 220 -10.38 -18.73 7.13
C ASN A 220 -9.17 -17.88 6.64
N PRO A 221 -8.83 -16.73 7.25
CA PRO A 221 -7.73 -15.87 6.79
C PRO A 221 -6.33 -16.48 7.00
N PHE A 222 -6.19 -17.46 7.90
CA PHE A 222 -4.91 -18.05 8.31
C PHE A 222 -4.93 -19.59 8.19
N PRO A 223 -5.21 -20.17 7.01
CA PRO A 223 -5.27 -21.62 6.83
C PRO A 223 -4.05 -22.33 7.44
N ALA A 224 -4.32 -23.39 8.21
CA ALA A 224 -3.29 -24.15 8.91
C ALA A 224 -2.54 -25.15 8.01
N ASP A 225 -3.07 -25.43 6.81
CA ASP A 225 -2.46 -26.36 5.88
C ASP A 225 -1.15 -25.80 5.27
N PRO A 226 -0.12 -26.63 5.04
CA PRO A 226 1.18 -26.17 4.50
C PRO A 226 1.13 -25.51 3.12
N GLY A 227 0.05 -25.68 2.35
CA GLY A 227 -0.18 -25.03 1.05
C GLY A 227 -1.22 -23.91 1.10
N GLY A 228 -1.61 -23.48 2.29
CA GLY A 228 -2.68 -22.53 2.49
C GLY A 228 -2.26 -21.11 2.14
N ASN A 229 -3.06 -20.42 1.33
CA ASN A 229 -2.78 -19.04 0.95
C ASN A 229 -3.17 -18.03 2.06
N ARG A 230 -2.43 -18.06 3.17
CA ARG A 230 -2.70 -17.22 4.35
C ARG A 230 -2.41 -15.75 4.11
N ILE A 231 -3.12 -14.89 4.83
CA ILE A 231 -2.74 -13.47 4.93
C ILE A 231 -1.43 -13.37 5.72
N VAL A 232 -0.50 -12.59 5.19
CA VAL A 232 0.84 -12.37 5.76
C VAL A 232 1.14 -10.89 5.99
N ASN A 233 0.36 -9.97 5.40
CA ASN A 233 0.47 -8.53 5.64
C ASN A 233 -0.87 -7.82 5.36
N VAL A 234 -1.04 -6.63 5.92
CA VAL A 234 -2.15 -5.72 5.67
C VAL A 234 -1.58 -4.35 5.34
N ILE A 235 -2.10 -3.74 4.27
CA ILE A 235 -1.58 -2.48 3.73
C ILE A 235 -2.73 -1.49 3.59
N VAL A 236 -2.52 -0.28 4.09
CA VAL A 236 -3.44 0.86 3.99
C VAL A 236 -2.97 1.73 2.83
N LEU A 237 -3.82 1.86 1.83
CA LEU A 237 -3.52 2.51 0.55
C LEU A 237 -4.40 3.75 0.39
N TRP A 238 -3.80 4.90 0.12
CA TRP A 238 -4.54 6.12 -0.24
C TRP A 238 -4.95 6.05 -1.72
N MET A 239 -6.21 6.41 -2.03
CA MET A 239 -6.75 6.43 -3.39
C MET A 239 -6.56 7.83 -4.01
N SER A 240 -5.58 8.02 -4.89
CA SER A 240 -5.28 9.36 -5.43
C SER A 240 -6.39 9.91 -6.32
N TYR A 241 -7.11 9.01 -7.00
CA TYR A 241 -8.24 9.35 -7.85
C TYR A 241 -9.55 9.53 -7.04
N GLN A 242 -9.51 9.36 -5.71
CA GLN A 242 -10.67 9.48 -4.79
C GLN A 242 -11.88 8.62 -5.20
N THR A 243 -11.63 7.50 -5.86
CA THR A 243 -12.64 6.56 -6.37
C THR A 243 -12.52 5.20 -5.70
N SER A 244 -13.63 4.46 -5.55
CA SER A 244 -13.63 3.06 -5.12
C SER A 244 -14.06 2.16 -6.27
N TYR A 245 -13.41 1.01 -6.39
CA TYR A 245 -13.65 0.04 -7.47
C TYR A 245 -14.26 -1.26 -6.94
N GLY A 246 -15.03 -1.17 -5.84
CA GLY A 246 -15.54 -2.34 -5.13
C GLY A 246 -14.39 -3.17 -4.58
N GLY A 247 -14.41 -4.49 -4.82
CA GLY A 247 -13.37 -5.39 -4.34
C GLY A 247 -12.02 -5.30 -5.06
N ALA A 248 -11.91 -4.53 -6.15
CA ALA A 248 -10.61 -4.19 -6.72
C ALA A 248 -10.00 -3.03 -5.93
N ILE A 249 -8.72 -3.14 -5.57
CA ILE A 249 -8.05 -2.09 -4.79
C ILE A 249 -7.62 -0.89 -5.65
N GLY A 250 -7.50 -1.04 -6.97
CA GLY A 250 -7.09 0.00 -7.90
C GLY A 250 -7.24 -0.47 -9.34
N TRP A 251 -7.27 0.46 -10.30
CA TRP A 251 -7.25 0.15 -11.73
C TRP A 251 -5.84 0.01 -12.27
N TYR A 252 -4.94 0.90 -11.84
CA TYR A 252 -3.63 1.09 -12.44
C TYR A 252 -2.50 0.47 -11.61
N GLY A 253 -2.85 0.01 -10.41
CA GLY A 253 -1.95 -0.68 -9.51
C GLY A 253 -1.16 0.27 -8.63
N LEU A 254 -0.20 -0.31 -7.93
CA LEU A 254 0.61 0.33 -6.90
C LEU A 254 1.45 1.46 -7.48
N GLY A 255 1.19 2.67 -7.00
CA GLY A 255 1.76 3.93 -7.49
C GLY A 255 1.01 4.56 -8.65
N GLY A 256 0.13 3.82 -9.32
CA GLY A 256 -0.76 4.36 -10.32
C GLY A 256 -1.84 5.23 -9.68
N ASP A 257 -2.87 4.59 -9.13
CA ASP A 257 -4.03 5.24 -8.49
C ASP A 257 -4.19 4.89 -7.01
N ILE A 258 -3.30 4.04 -6.49
CA ILE A 258 -3.22 3.66 -5.08
C ILE A 258 -1.80 3.78 -4.56
N HIS A 259 -1.67 4.18 -3.31
CA HIS A 259 -0.38 4.54 -2.72
C HIS A 259 -0.29 4.04 -1.27
N ALA A 260 0.61 3.10 -1.00
CA ALA A 260 0.80 2.51 0.31
C ALA A 260 1.31 3.55 1.30
N GLN A 261 0.57 3.78 2.39
CA GLN A 261 0.97 4.74 3.43
C GLN A 261 1.32 4.05 4.75
N LEU A 262 0.64 2.95 5.08
CA LEU A 262 0.91 2.17 6.29
C LEU A 262 0.92 0.66 5.95
N LYS A 263 1.89 -0.09 6.51
CA LYS A 263 1.96 -1.57 6.40
C LYS A 263 2.75 -2.17 7.55
N LEU A 264 2.76 -3.50 7.66
CA LEU A 264 3.70 -4.19 8.54
C LEU A 264 5.08 -4.29 7.88
N LYS A 265 6.15 -4.01 8.64
CA LYS A 265 7.56 -4.13 8.18
C LYS A 265 7.94 -5.54 7.71
N SER A 266 7.40 -6.56 8.36
CA SER A 266 7.68 -7.96 8.09
C SER A 266 6.40 -8.74 7.85
N LEU A 267 6.55 -9.96 7.33
CA LEU A 267 5.46 -10.93 7.35
C LEU A 267 5.01 -11.16 8.81
N ALA A 268 3.71 -11.38 9.00
CA ALA A 268 3.10 -11.46 10.31
C ALA A 268 2.04 -12.57 10.41
N PHE A 269 1.33 -12.59 11.54
CA PHE A 269 0.18 -13.43 11.84
C PHE A 269 0.48 -14.93 12.00
N HIS A 270 1.74 -15.33 12.15
CA HIS A 270 2.18 -16.72 12.30
C HIS A 270 1.55 -17.47 13.50
N GLU A 271 1.16 -16.74 14.53
CA GLU A 271 0.49 -17.24 15.73
C GLU A 271 -0.96 -17.66 15.49
N PHE A 272 -1.60 -17.16 14.43
CA PHE A 272 -2.97 -17.50 14.10
C PHE A 272 -3.02 -18.69 13.14
N ALA A 273 -4.02 -19.54 13.34
CA ALA A 273 -4.28 -20.68 12.46
C ALA A 273 -5.79 -20.99 12.44
N THR A 274 -6.43 -20.83 11.29
CA THR A 274 -7.86 -21.05 11.05
C THR A 274 -8.12 -22.37 10.34
N GLN A 275 -9.38 -22.83 10.42
CA GLN A 275 -9.85 -24.07 9.80
C GLN A 275 -11.16 -23.81 9.03
N PRO A 276 -11.43 -24.51 7.91
CA PRO A 276 -12.64 -24.36 7.12
C PRO A 276 -13.93 -24.70 7.86
#